data_AF-A0A964PH93-F1
#
_entry.id   AF-A0A964PH93-F1
#
_cell.length_a   1.000
_cell.length_b   1.000
_cell.length_c   1.000
_cell.angle_alpha   90.00
_cell.angle_beta   90.00
_cell.angle_gamma   90.00
#
_symmetry.space_group_name_H-M   'P 1'
#
loop_
_entity.id
_entity.type
_entity.pdbx_description
1 polymer ?
#
loop_
_entity_poly.entity_id
_entity_poly.type
_entity_poly.pdbx_seq_one_letter_code
_entity_poly.pdbx_strand_id
1 'polypeptide(L)'
;MKQVRGWSAIFSVSLAMMFASSTDAQDFNLFEDIETTNDDQSAAQQRPGRESRVTASQPEFTLIGTSRIGDSYSVILTDRNGAKMVIKTEPGVNVPIPEYSEYQIVATAAGKVSVMHPDSIPCVEFPDSGIRCNSAGNIAELTLPNNPPVARSQEPAQLAITQVDLQPAEVIEENPQNPFEIMRARALNGDNSDNPAVMPDADGNGGFVPRRFEPSEVPPGMRVVSTPFGDRLVPQ
;
A
#
# COMPACT_ATOMS: atom_id res chain seq x y z
N MET A 1 5.01 3.58 -78.34
CA MET A 1 4.75 2.56 -79.39
C MET A 1 4.84 1.17 -78.75
N LYS A 2 3.77 0.36 -78.91
CA LYS A 2 3.69 -1.14 -78.99
C LYS A 2 4.41 -1.97 -77.89
N GLN A 3 3.76 -2.64 -76.94
CA GLN A 3 2.79 -3.78 -77.01
C GLN A 3 3.22 -4.94 -77.93
N VAL A 4 3.62 -6.07 -77.31
CA VAL A 4 3.71 -7.44 -77.88
C VAL A 4 3.48 -8.40 -76.69
N ARG A 5 2.28 -8.95 -76.43
CA ARG A 5 1.58 -10.12 -77.00
C ARG A 5 2.42 -11.42 -77.11
N GLY A 6 2.11 -12.39 -76.24
CA GLY A 6 2.41 -13.80 -76.42
C GLY A 6 1.25 -14.65 -75.90
N TRP A 7 0.60 -15.39 -76.80
CA TRP A 7 -0.63 -16.16 -76.60
C TRP A 7 -0.46 -17.51 -77.34
N SER A 8 -0.71 -18.64 -76.67
CA SER A 8 -1.02 -20.00 -77.18
C SER A 8 -0.52 -21.05 -76.18
N ALA A 9 -1.11 -22.23 -75.98
CA ALA A 9 -2.45 -22.77 -76.23
C ALA A 9 -2.51 -24.13 -75.48
N ILE A 10 -3.58 -24.33 -74.71
CA ILE A 10 -4.50 -25.48 -74.63
C ILE A 10 -3.95 -26.92 -74.92
N PHE A 11 -4.05 -27.79 -73.90
CA PHE A 11 -4.28 -29.26 -73.97
C PHE A 11 -5.13 -29.62 -72.72
N SER A 12 -6.42 -29.96 -72.80
CA SER A 12 -7.05 -31.28 -73.08
C SER A 12 -6.59 -32.39 -72.10
N VAL A 13 -7.36 -33.24 -71.42
CA VAL A 13 -8.80 -33.53 -71.14
C VAL A 13 -8.81 -34.58 -69.98
N SER A 14 -9.81 -34.52 -69.08
CA SER A 14 -10.42 -35.53 -68.17
C SER A 14 -9.66 -36.74 -67.59
N LEU A 15 -9.82 -37.01 -66.27
CA LEU A 15 -10.58 -38.17 -65.71
C LEU A 15 -10.52 -38.20 -64.16
N ALA A 16 -11.60 -38.70 -63.55
CA ALA A 16 -11.97 -38.67 -62.14
C ALA A 16 -11.22 -39.62 -61.19
N MET A 17 -11.16 -39.29 -59.88
CA MET A 17 -11.54 -40.20 -58.78
C MET A 17 -11.59 -39.48 -57.43
N MET A 18 -12.70 -39.66 -56.71
CA MET A 18 -12.86 -39.39 -55.29
C MET A 18 -11.89 -40.26 -54.48
N PHE A 19 -11.22 -39.69 -53.48
CA PHE A 19 -11.00 -40.35 -52.19
C PHE A 19 -11.00 -39.27 -51.09
N ALA A 20 -12.12 -39.21 -50.37
CA ALA A 20 -12.16 -38.66 -49.03
C ALA A 20 -11.57 -39.72 -48.09
N SER A 21 -10.55 -39.37 -47.31
CA SER A 21 -10.13 -40.12 -46.13
C SER A 21 -9.40 -39.17 -45.19
N SER A 22 -10.19 -38.57 -44.29
CA SER A 22 -9.75 -37.98 -43.04
C SER A 22 -8.91 -38.99 -42.28
N THR A 23 -7.70 -38.60 -41.90
CA THR A 23 -6.84 -39.41 -41.03
C THR A 23 -7.27 -39.15 -39.59
N ASP A 24 -7.95 -40.12 -39.00
CA ASP A 24 -8.30 -40.20 -37.58
C ASP A 24 -7.06 -40.04 -36.70
N ALA A 25 -6.98 -38.93 -35.98
CA ALA A 25 -6.19 -38.85 -34.76
C ALA A 25 -6.99 -39.57 -33.67
N GLN A 26 -6.44 -40.67 -33.17
CA GLN A 26 -7.00 -41.43 -32.05
C GLN A 26 -7.00 -40.54 -30.80
N ASP A 27 -8.17 -40.03 -30.46
CA ASP A 27 -8.44 -39.26 -29.25
C ASP A 27 -8.61 -40.22 -28.06
N PHE A 28 -7.75 -40.12 -27.05
CA PHE A 28 -7.92 -40.86 -25.80
C PHE A 28 -8.93 -40.11 -24.91
N ASN A 29 -10.22 -40.40 -25.09
CA ASN A 29 -11.27 -39.94 -24.16
C ASN A 29 -11.21 -40.79 -22.88
N LEU A 30 -10.45 -40.32 -21.89
CA LEU A 30 -10.33 -40.95 -20.56
C LEU A 30 -11.24 -40.30 -19.50
N PHE A 31 -12.18 -39.47 -19.95
CA PHE A 31 -13.23 -38.90 -19.11
C PHE A 31 -14.56 -39.06 -19.83
N GLU A 32 -15.52 -39.65 -19.12
CA GLU A 32 -16.89 -39.87 -19.58
C GLU A 32 -17.62 -38.53 -19.65
N ASP A 33 -18.25 -38.25 -20.80
CA ASP A 33 -19.19 -37.14 -20.93
C ASP A 33 -20.43 -37.45 -20.09
N ILE A 34 -20.66 -36.62 -19.07
CA ILE A 34 -21.85 -36.70 -18.22
C ILE A 34 -23.03 -36.12 -19.01
N GLU A 35 -24.03 -36.95 -19.30
CA GLU A 35 -25.28 -36.54 -19.96
C GLU A 35 -25.94 -35.38 -19.18
N THR A 36 -26.05 -34.22 -19.82
CA THR A 36 -27.06 -33.22 -19.46
C THR A 36 -27.97 -33.03 -20.67
N THR A 37 -29.18 -33.56 -20.54
CA THR A 37 -30.26 -33.46 -21.53
C THR A 37 -30.58 -32.00 -21.85
N ASN A 38 -30.42 -31.64 -23.13
CA ASN A 38 -31.21 -30.78 -24.04
C ASN A 38 -32.27 -29.84 -23.41
N ASP A 39 -32.60 -28.67 -23.93
CA ASP A 39 -32.23 -27.85 -25.09
C ASP A 39 -32.95 -26.50 -24.84
N ASP A 40 -32.41 -25.40 -25.38
CA ASP A 40 -33.11 -24.35 -26.14
C ASP A 40 -32.49 -22.94 -26.01
N GLN A 41 -32.16 -22.42 -27.19
CA GLN A 41 -32.27 -21.03 -27.62
C GLN A 41 -31.21 -20.00 -27.19
N SER A 42 -30.29 -19.77 -28.13
CA SER A 42 -30.04 -18.44 -28.73
C SER A 42 -29.76 -17.28 -27.75
N ALA A 43 -28.53 -17.21 -27.26
CA ALA A 43 -27.93 -15.93 -26.88
C ALA A 43 -26.46 -15.91 -27.32
N ALA A 44 -26.18 -15.13 -28.36
CA ALA A 44 -24.84 -14.69 -28.69
C ALA A 44 -24.34 -13.81 -27.53
N GLN A 45 -23.65 -14.42 -26.58
CA GLN A 45 -22.90 -13.72 -25.54
C GLN A 45 -21.44 -14.09 -25.67
N GLN A 46 -20.65 -13.07 -26.00
CA GLN A 46 -19.20 -13.06 -26.00
C GLN A 46 -18.68 -13.75 -24.73
N ARG A 47 -18.10 -14.93 -24.91
CA ARG A 47 -17.32 -15.61 -23.88
C ARG A 47 -15.90 -15.03 -23.98
N PRO A 48 -15.43 -14.20 -23.04
CA PRO A 48 -14.04 -13.77 -23.07
C PRO A 48 -13.15 -15.02 -22.92
N GLY A 49 -12.08 -15.04 -23.72
CA GLY A 49 -11.13 -16.12 -23.78
C GLY A 49 -10.70 -16.54 -22.38
N ARG A 50 -10.76 -17.85 -22.14
CA ARG A 50 -10.10 -18.48 -20.99
C ARG A 50 -8.60 -18.47 -21.29
N GLU A 51 -8.00 -17.28 -21.24
CA GLU A 51 -6.55 -17.13 -21.34
C GLU A 51 -5.93 -17.89 -20.17
N SER A 52 -4.88 -18.65 -20.51
CA SER A 52 -4.11 -19.51 -19.61
C SER A 52 -3.89 -18.87 -18.26
N ARG A 53 -4.74 -19.27 -17.31
CA ARG A 53 -4.62 -18.91 -15.90
C ARG A 53 -3.44 -19.69 -15.31
N VAL A 54 -2.23 -19.23 -15.58
CA VAL A 54 -1.18 -19.32 -14.57
C VAL A 54 -1.62 -18.35 -13.48
N THR A 55 -2.49 -18.82 -12.57
CA THR A 55 -2.84 -18.06 -11.37
C THR A 55 -1.59 -17.96 -10.52
N ALA A 56 -0.76 -16.96 -10.80
CA ALA A 56 0.05 -16.38 -9.75
C ALA A 56 -0.96 -15.99 -8.66
N SER A 57 -0.87 -16.67 -7.51
CA SER A 57 -1.75 -16.40 -6.36
C SER A 57 -1.49 -15.01 -5.76
N GLN A 58 -0.42 -14.35 -6.21
CA GLN A 58 0.05 -13.06 -5.72
C GLN A 58 0.58 -12.22 -6.90
N PRO A 59 0.45 -10.90 -6.81
CA PRO A 59 1.05 -9.99 -7.78
C PRO A 59 2.58 -9.95 -7.68
N GLU A 60 3.23 -9.48 -8.75
CA GLU A 60 4.68 -9.28 -8.77
C GLU A 60 5.12 -8.09 -7.91
N PHE A 61 4.34 -7.00 -7.93
CA PHE A 61 4.59 -5.81 -7.14
C PHE A 61 3.33 -5.34 -6.42
N THR A 62 3.47 -4.93 -5.17
CA THR A 62 2.40 -4.27 -4.40
C THR A 62 2.87 -2.90 -3.93
N LEU A 63 2.00 -1.89 -4.01
CA LEU A 63 2.32 -0.53 -3.57
C LEU A 63 2.13 -0.40 -2.06
N ILE A 64 3.20 -0.04 -1.35
CA ILE A 64 3.15 0.26 0.09
C ILE A 64 2.88 1.75 0.32
N GLY A 65 3.51 2.62 -0.48
CA GLY A 65 3.48 4.05 -0.23
C GLY A 65 4.11 4.88 -1.32
N THR A 66 3.77 6.16 -1.31
CA THR A 66 4.36 7.19 -2.15
C THR A 66 4.68 8.40 -1.26
N SER A 67 5.90 8.93 -1.35
CA SER A 67 6.30 10.17 -0.69
C SER A 67 6.71 11.20 -1.73
N ARG A 68 6.46 12.49 -1.46
CA ARG A 68 6.83 13.60 -2.33
C ARG A 68 7.62 14.63 -1.53
N ILE A 69 8.76 15.04 -2.08
CA ILE A 69 9.58 16.14 -1.55
C ILE A 69 9.92 17.06 -2.71
N GLY A 70 9.39 18.28 -2.70
CA GLY A 70 9.48 19.18 -3.86
C GLY A 70 8.79 18.54 -5.07
N ASP A 71 9.53 18.38 -6.17
CA ASP A 71 9.04 17.74 -7.40
C ASP A 71 9.52 16.30 -7.57
N SER A 72 10.32 15.79 -6.62
CA SER A 72 10.76 14.40 -6.61
C SER A 72 9.77 13.53 -5.84
N TYR A 73 9.49 12.37 -6.41
CA TYR A 73 8.70 11.32 -5.78
C TYR A 73 9.59 10.16 -5.32
N SER A 74 9.16 9.48 -4.28
CA SER A 74 9.74 8.22 -3.82
C SER A 74 8.61 7.20 -3.71
N VAL A 75 8.68 6.16 -4.52
CA VAL A 75 7.73 5.05 -4.54
C VAL A 75 8.30 3.90 -3.72
N ILE A 76 7.47 3.32 -2.86
CA ILE A 76 7.83 2.16 -2.05
C ILE A 76 7.01 0.97 -2.52
N LEU A 77 7.68 -0.01 -3.13
CA LEU A 77 7.08 -1.26 -3.61
C LEU A 77 7.54 -2.43 -2.76
N THR A 78 6.70 -3.45 -2.67
CA THR A 78 7.07 -4.80 -2.22
C THR A 78 7.04 -5.73 -3.42
N ASP A 79 8.07 -6.55 -3.59
CA ASP A 79 8.08 -7.62 -4.59
C ASP A 79 7.25 -8.84 -4.14
N ARG A 80 7.16 -9.87 -4.99
CA ARG A 80 6.51 -11.14 -4.64
C ARG A 80 7.17 -11.88 -3.46
N ASN A 81 8.46 -11.66 -3.21
CA ASN A 81 9.19 -12.29 -2.11
C ASN A 81 9.02 -11.56 -0.77
N GLY A 82 8.36 -10.40 -0.76
CA GLY A 82 8.21 -9.54 0.42
C GLY A 82 9.36 -8.54 0.62
N ALA A 83 10.33 -8.47 -0.30
CA ALA A 83 11.41 -7.51 -0.29
C ALA A 83 10.87 -6.11 -0.63
N LYS A 84 11.28 -5.12 0.16
CA LYS A 84 10.86 -3.72 -0.02
C LYS A 84 11.91 -2.94 -0.78
N MET A 85 11.48 -2.16 -1.74
CA MET A 85 12.34 -1.32 -2.55
C MET A 85 11.81 0.10 -2.64
N VAL A 86 12.73 1.07 -2.57
CA VAL A 86 12.43 2.50 -2.67
C VAL A 86 13.00 3.02 -3.97
N ILE A 87 12.13 3.56 -4.82
CA ILE A 87 12.48 4.00 -6.17
C ILE A 87 12.21 5.51 -6.24
N LYS A 88 13.25 6.27 -6.58
CA LYS A 88 13.12 7.71 -6.80
C LYS A 88 12.62 7.95 -8.22
N THR A 89 11.56 8.75 -8.35
CA THR A 89 10.95 9.07 -9.63
C THR A 89 10.72 10.57 -9.76
N GLU A 90 10.67 11.04 -11.00
CA GLU A 90 10.33 12.41 -11.35
C GLU A 90 9.09 12.40 -12.26
N PRO A 91 8.24 13.42 -12.21
CA PRO A 91 7.05 13.48 -13.03
C PRO A 91 7.40 13.48 -14.53
N GLY A 92 6.77 12.58 -15.29
CA GLY A 92 6.95 12.48 -16.74
C GLY A 92 8.21 11.73 -17.20
N VAL A 93 8.98 11.15 -16.27
CA VAL A 93 10.16 10.33 -16.58
C VAL A 93 9.83 8.86 -16.34
N ASN A 94 10.07 8.02 -17.35
CA ASN A 94 9.99 6.58 -17.18
C ASN A 94 11.23 6.09 -16.43
N VAL A 95 11.02 5.42 -15.30
CA VAL A 95 12.12 4.94 -14.45
C VAL A 95 12.06 3.41 -14.37
N PRO A 96 13.13 2.67 -14.72
CA PRO A 96 13.17 1.23 -14.58
C PRO A 96 13.17 0.82 -13.10
N ILE A 97 12.53 -0.30 -12.80
CA ILE A 97 12.52 -0.87 -11.46
C ILE A 97 13.87 -1.59 -11.21
N PRO A 98 14.62 -1.28 -10.13
CA PRO A 98 15.84 -2.01 -9.78
C PRO A 98 15.60 -3.51 -9.72
N GLU A 99 16.55 -4.33 -10.19
CA GLU A 99 16.42 -5.81 -10.26
C GLU A 99 15.34 -6.32 -11.26
N TYR A 100 14.47 -5.45 -11.74
CA TYR A 100 13.37 -5.73 -12.68
C TYR A 100 13.40 -4.71 -13.83
N SER A 101 14.50 -4.65 -14.58
CA SER A 101 14.74 -3.61 -15.60
C SER A 101 13.73 -3.59 -16.75
N GLU A 102 13.02 -4.70 -16.95
CA GLU A 102 11.96 -4.84 -17.95
C GLU A 102 10.65 -4.14 -17.53
N TYR A 103 10.52 -3.81 -16.24
CA TYR A 103 9.41 -3.06 -15.68
C TYR A 103 9.78 -1.58 -15.54
N GLN A 104 8.83 -0.70 -15.85
CA GLN A 104 9.07 0.75 -15.81
C GLN A 104 7.92 1.49 -15.11
N ILE A 105 8.27 2.39 -14.19
CA ILE A 105 7.30 3.34 -13.62
C ILE A 105 7.10 4.45 -14.64
N VAL A 106 5.86 4.61 -15.12
CA VAL A 106 5.46 5.60 -16.15
C VAL A 106 4.86 6.85 -15.51
N ALA A 107 4.10 6.67 -14.43
CA ALA A 107 3.46 7.77 -13.74
C ALA A 107 3.44 7.53 -12.23
N THR A 108 3.62 8.60 -11.45
CA THR A 108 3.56 8.57 -9.99
C THR A 108 2.62 9.67 -9.51
N ALA A 109 1.70 9.33 -8.62
CA ALA A 109 0.78 10.24 -7.96
C ALA A 109 0.66 9.88 -6.47
N ALA A 110 -0.03 10.71 -5.69
CA ALA A 110 -0.27 10.41 -4.29
C ALA A 110 -1.14 9.15 -4.15
N GLY A 111 -0.59 8.10 -3.54
CA GLY A 111 -1.30 6.84 -3.31
C GLY A 111 -1.43 5.93 -4.52
N LYS A 112 -0.80 6.29 -5.65
CA LYS A 112 -1.07 5.67 -6.95
C LYS A 112 0.17 5.68 -7.85
N VAL A 113 0.47 4.55 -8.48
CA VAL A 113 1.64 4.38 -9.36
C VAL A 113 1.24 3.56 -10.59
N SER A 114 1.68 3.99 -11.77
CA SER A 114 1.49 3.25 -13.01
C SER A 114 2.80 2.58 -13.42
N VAL A 115 2.79 1.25 -13.52
CA VAL A 115 3.92 0.41 -13.88
C VAL A 115 3.63 -0.27 -15.21
N MET A 116 4.46 -0.02 -16.21
CA MET A 116 4.44 -0.73 -17.49
C MET A 116 5.10 -2.10 -17.32
N HIS A 117 4.37 -3.15 -17.69
CA HIS A 117 4.88 -4.52 -17.76
C HIS A 117 5.57 -4.75 -19.11
N PRO A 118 6.55 -5.66 -19.19
CA PRO A 118 7.13 -6.07 -20.47
C PRO A 118 6.12 -6.82 -21.33
N ASP A 119 6.34 -6.83 -22.65
CA ASP A 119 5.46 -7.52 -23.62
C ASP A 119 5.36 -9.04 -23.38
N SER A 120 6.32 -9.61 -22.66
CA SER A 120 6.39 -11.04 -22.33
C SER A 120 5.47 -11.44 -21.17
N ILE A 121 5.05 -10.48 -20.32
CA ILE A 121 4.30 -10.75 -19.09
C ILE A 121 2.99 -9.96 -19.12
N PRO A 122 1.83 -10.64 -19.26
CA PRO A 122 0.55 -9.95 -19.26
C PRO A 122 0.23 -9.40 -17.86
N CYS A 123 -0.31 -8.19 -17.81
CA CYS A 123 -0.85 -7.60 -16.59
C CYS A 123 -2.05 -8.42 -16.11
N VAL A 124 -1.99 -8.89 -14.87
CA VAL A 124 -3.10 -9.58 -14.18
C VAL A 124 -3.63 -8.72 -13.05
N GLU A 125 -4.95 -8.57 -12.97
CA GLU A 125 -5.58 -7.77 -11.92
C GLU A 125 -5.58 -8.48 -10.57
N PHE A 126 -5.24 -7.74 -9.52
CA PHE A 126 -5.33 -8.18 -8.13
C PHE A 126 -6.02 -7.09 -7.29
N PRO A 127 -7.36 -7.05 -7.26
CA PRO A 127 -8.11 -5.97 -6.62
C PRO A 127 -7.85 -5.92 -5.10
N ASP A 128 -7.64 -7.07 -4.45
CA ASP A 128 -7.36 -7.15 -3.01
C ASP A 128 -5.99 -6.52 -2.64
N SER A 129 -5.07 -6.47 -3.60
CA SER A 129 -3.76 -5.81 -3.47
C SER A 129 -3.72 -4.42 -4.12
N GLY A 130 -4.87 -3.91 -4.59
CA GLY A 130 -4.99 -2.58 -5.20
C GLY A 130 -4.46 -2.48 -6.63
N ILE A 131 -4.38 -3.59 -7.38
CA ILE A 131 -3.77 -3.63 -8.72
C ILE A 131 -4.85 -3.77 -9.79
N ARG A 132 -4.88 -2.80 -10.70
CA ARG A 132 -5.79 -2.77 -11.85
C ARG A 132 -4.98 -2.74 -13.14
N CYS A 133 -5.47 -3.39 -14.19
CA CYS A 133 -4.76 -3.47 -15.45
C CYS A 133 -5.45 -2.63 -16.51
N ASN A 134 -4.69 -1.78 -17.19
CA ASN A 134 -5.15 -1.11 -18.39
C ASN A 134 -4.73 -1.95 -19.62
N SER A 135 -5.72 -2.59 -20.25
CA SER A 135 -5.52 -3.47 -21.40
C SER A 135 -4.95 -2.77 -22.64
N ALA A 136 -4.98 -1.43 -22.72
CA ALA A 136 -4.51 -0.69 -23.89
C ALA A 136 -2.98 -0.57 -24.00
N GLY A 137 -2.23 -0.92 -22.95
CA GLY A 137 -0.76 -0.74 -22.95
C GLY A 137 0.03 -1.63 -22.01
N ASN A 138 -0.56 -2.72 -21.50
CA ASN A 138 0.06 -3.58 -20.49
C ASN A 138 0.56 -2.79 -19.26
N ILE A 139 -0.23 -1.78 -18.85
CA ILE A 139 0.09 -0.91 -17.72
C ILE A 139 -0.72 -1.36 -16.51
N ALA A 140 -0.02 -1.72 -15.44
CA ALA A 140 -0.61 -1.94 -14.13
C ALA A 140 -0.71 -0.62 -13.37
N GLU A 141 -1.90 -0.32 -12.89
CA GLU A 141 -2.18 0.77 -11.98
C GLU A 141 -2.24 0.21 -10.56
N LEU A 142 -1.20 0.50 -9.76
CA LEU A 142 -1.08 0.10 -8.38
C LEU A 142 -1.61 1.23 -7.50
N THR A 143 -2.57 0.91 -6.66
CA THR A 143 -3.17 1.82 -5.68
C THR A 143 -2.91 1.29 -4.28
N LEU A 144 -2.71 2.17 -3.30
CA LEU A 144 -2.56 1.73 -1.91
C LEU A 144 -3.82 0.93 -1.49
N PRO A 145 -3.68 -0.30 -0.95
CA PRO A 145 -4.81 -1.04 -0.43
C PRO A 145 -5.38 -0.29 0.78
N ASN A 146 -6.64 0.13 0.66
CA ASN A 146 -7.35 0.78 1.74
C ASN A 146 -7.80 -0.29 2.74
N ASN A 147 -7.07 -0.41 3.85
CA ASN A 147 -7.58 -1.18 4.99
C ASN A 147 -8.58 -0.35 5.79
N PRO A 148 -9.63 -0.98 6.35
CA PRO A 148 -10.52 -0.29 7.28
C PRO A 148 -9.69 0.27 8.45
N PRO A 149 -10.05 1.46 8.97
CA PRO A 149 -9.37 2.01 10.13
C PRO A 149 -9.43 1.00 11.28
N VAL A 150 -8.31 0.81 11.96
CA VAL A 150 -8.26 -0.02 13.16
C VAL A 150 -9.24 0.58 14.15
N ALA A 151 -10.29 -0.19 14.48
CA ALA A 151 -11.24 0.23 15.50
C ALA A 151 -10.46 0.55 16.77
N ARG A 152 -10.80 1.66 17.43
CA ARG A 152 -10.27 1.92 18.77
C ARG A 152 -10.59 0.69 19.59
N SER A 153 -9.55 0.06 20.17
CA SER A 153 -9.76 -0.95 21.20
C SER A 153 -10.63 -0.27 22.24
N GLN A 154 -11.89 -0.70 22.35
CA GLN A 154 -12.74 -0.25 23.42
C GLN A 154 -12.02 -0.66 24.70
N GLU A 155 -11.67 0.35 25.50
CA GLU A 155 -11.29 0.19 26.89
C GLU A 155 -12.19 -0.87 27.51
N PRO A 156 -11.63 -1.87 28.24
CA PRO A 156 -12.46 -2.91 28.82
C PRO A 156 -13.54 -2.21 29.67
N ALA A 157 -14.78 -2.34 29.22
CA ALA A 157 -15.94 -1.98 30.00
C ALA A 157 -15.71 -2.54 31.40
N GLN A 158 -15.68 -1.62 32.37
CA GLN A 158 -15.61 -1.84 33.80
C GLN A 158 -15.97 -3.28 34.13
N LEU A 159 -14.96 -4.09 34.49
CA LEU A 159 -15.18 -5.40 35.05
C LEU A 159 -16.16 -5.21 36.20
N ALA A 160 -17.41 -5.63 36.00
CA ALA A 160 -18.37 -5.76 37.06
C ALA A 160 -17.73 -6.70 38.08
N ILE A 161 -17.21 -6.12 39.14
CA ILE A 161 -16.77 -6.80 40.35
C ILE A 161 -17.97 -7.57 40.87
N THR A 162 -18.07 -8.84 40.50
CA THR A 162 -18.88 -9.82 41.22
C THR A 162 -18.33 -9.83 42.64
N GLN A 163 -19.08 -9.27 43.60
CA GLN A 163 -18.77 -9.41 45.03
C GLN A 163 -18.68 -10.91 45.36
N VAL A 164 -17.44 -11.40 45.45
CA VAL A 164 -17.13 -12.62 46.18
C VAL A 164 -16.71 -12.16 47.56
N ASP A 165 -17.59 -12.44 48.52
CA ASP A 165 -17.37 -12.27 49.95
C ASP A 165 -16.12 -13.03 50.39
N LEU A 166 -15.01 -12.30 50.58
CA LEU A 166 -13.84 -12.78 51.31
C LEU A 166 -13.31 -11.63 52.17
N GLN A 167 -13.22 -11.93 53.46
CA GLN A 167 -12.83 -11.06 54.58
C GLN A 167 -11.46 -10.36 54.39
N PRO A 168 -11.22 -9.25 55.10
CA PRO A 168 -10.24 -8.24 54.70
C PRO A 168 -8.80 -8.67 54.99
N ALA A 169 -8.00 -8.77 53.94
CA ALA A 169 -6.56 -8.56 54.05
C ALA A 169 -6.29 -7.12 53.64
N GLU A 170 -5.60 -6.36 54.50
CA GLU A 170 -5.17 -4.99 54.21
C GLU A 170 -4.32 -4.97 52.94
N VAL A 171 -4.94 -4.56 51.83
CA VAL A 171 -4.22 -4.20 50.60
C VAL A 171 -4.01 -2.70 50.69
N ILE A 172 -2.74 -2.31 50.86
CA ILE A 172 -2.31 -0.93 50.69
C ILE A 172 -2.67 -0.54 49.25
N GLU A 173 -3.75 0.22 49.10
CA GLU A 173 -4.28 0.72 47.84
C GLU A 173 -3.38 1.85 47.34
N GLU A 174 -2.16 1.52 46.91
CA GLU A 174 -1.47 2.34 45.92
C GLU A 174 -2.03 1.94 44.56
N ASN A 175 -3.10 2.61 44.15
CA ASN A 175 -3.42 2.72 42.73
C ASN A 175 -2.38 3.69 42.14
N PRO A 176 -1.33 3.26 41.42
CA PRO A 176 -0.45 4.19 40.73
C PRO A 176 -1.26 4.78 39.58
N GLN A 177 -2.03 5.82 39.88
CA GLN A 177 -2.83 6.53 38.91
C GLN A 177 -1.93 6.95 37.75
N ASN A 178 -2.35 6.63 36.54
CA ASN A 178 -1.51 6.76 35.36
C ASN A 178 -1.01 8.22 35.25
N PRO A 179 0.32 8.46 35.16
CA PRO A 179 0.85 9.82 35.17
C PRO A 179 0.29 10.68 34.02
N PHE A 180 -0.08 10.07 32.89
CA PHE A 180 -0.72 10.77 31.77
C PHE A 180 -2.16 11.16 32.04
N GLU A 181 -2.87 10.39 32.87
CA GLU A 181 -4.24 10.69 33.29
C GLU A 181 -4.24 11.89 34.24
N ILE A 182 -3.25 11.96 35.13
CA ILE A 182 -3.00 13.11 36.00
C ILE A 182 -2.71 14.36 35.16
N MET A 183 -1.84 14.27 34.14
CA MET A 183 -1.54 15.40 33.25
C MET A 183 -2.77 15.87 32.46
N ARG A 184 -3.60 14.93 31.97
CA ARG A 184 -4.83 15.26 31.24
C ARG A 184 -5.86 15.95 32.13
N ALA A 185 -6.04 15.48 33.37
CA ALA A 185 -6.92 16.09 34.34
C ALA A 185 -6.48 17.53 34.69
N ARG A 186 -5.19 17.74 34.90
CA ARG A 186 -4.63 19.09 35.15
C ARG A 186 -4.86 20.04 33.98
N ALA A 187 -4.62 19.60 32.75
CA ALA A 187 -4.81 20.40 31.55
C ALA A 187 -6.28 20.83 31.36
N LEU A 188 -7.24 19.96 31.68
CA LEU A 188 -8.67 20.27 31.63
C LEU A 188 -9.09 21.23 32.74
N ASN A 189 -8.50 21.10 33.93
CA ASN A 189 -8.78 21.94 35.08
C ASN A 189 -8.03 23.29 35.06
N GLY A 190 -7.20 23.54 34.04
CA GLY A 190 -6.37 24.75 33.97
C GLY A 190 -5.31 24.85 35.06
N ASP A 191 -5.06 23.76 35.78
CA ASP A 191 -4.16 23.72 36.93
C ASP A 191 -2.73 23.43 36.46
N ASN A 192 -2.11 24.44 35.86
CA ASN A 192 -0.69 24.46 35.48
C ASN A 192 0.21 24.99 36.61
N SER A 193 -0.32 25.16 37.82
CA SER A 193 0.36 25.82 38.95
C SER A 193 1.65 25.12 39.39
N ASP A 194 1.75 23.80 39.18
CA ASP A 194 2.94 22.99 39.52
C ASP A 194 4.02 22.98 38.42
N ASN A 195 3.79 23.62 37.26
CA ASN A 195 4.80 23.67 36.20
C ASN A 195 5.73 24.87 36.41
N PRO A 196 7.00 24.69 36.83
CA PRO A 196 7.89 25.81 37.18
C PRO A 196 8.28 26.69 35.97
N ALA A 197 7.84 26.34 34.76
CA ALA A 197 8.01 27.13 33.54
C ALA A 197 6.82 28.06 33.24
N VAL A 198 5.72 27.95 34.00
CA VAL A 198 4.48 28.70 33.83
C VAL A 198 4.17 29.38 35.16
N MET A 199 4.54 30.65 35.29
CA MET A 199 4.00 31.46 36.39
C MET A 199 2.64 32.02 35.96
N PRO A 200 1.63 32.06 36.85
CA PRO A 200 0.38 32.74 36.55
C PRO A 200 0.68 34.23 36.41
N ASP A 201 0.45 34.77 35.22
CA ASP A 201 0.36 36.22 35.07
C ASP A 201 -0.95 36.70 35.71
N ALA A 202 -1.04 37.99 36.04
CA ALA A 202 -2.22 38.56 36.74
C ALA A 202 -3.56 38.31 36.00
N ASP A 203 -3.49 38.06 34.69
CA ASP A 203 -4.62 37.81 33.79
C ASP A 203 -4.89 36.31 33.50
N GLY A 204 -4.23 35.37 34.21
CA GLY A 204 -4.49 33.93 34.09
C GLY A 204 -4.05 33.29 32.76
N ASN A 205 -3.36 34.04 31.90
CA ASN A 205 -2.86 33.57 30.61
C ASN A 205 -1.40 33.12 30.77
N GLY A 206 -1.18 31.93 31.32
CA GLY A 206 0.15 31.39 31.66
C GLY A 206 1.07 31.27 30.45
N GLY A 207 1.93 32.28 30.26
CA GLY A 207 2.98 32.29 29.24
C GLY A 207 4.25 31.56 29.70
N PHE A 208 5.13 31.27 28.75
CA PHE A 208 6.47 30.78 29.05
C PHE A 208 7.28 31.88 29.77
N VAL A 209 7.73 31.60 31.00
CA VAL A 209 8.62 32.50 31.75
C VAL A 209 10.03 31.92 31.78
N PRO A 210 11.03 32.56 31.14
CA PRO A 210 12.41 32.10 31.17
C PRO A 210 12.95 32.02 32.60
N ARG A 211 13.42 30.84 33.04
CA ARG A 211 14.03 30.67 34.37
C ARG A 211 15.32 31.50 34.49
N ARG A 212 15.46 32.23 35.59
CA ARG A 212 16.68 32.97 35.97
C ARG A 212 17.27 32.39 37.26
N PHE A 213 18.58 32.21 37.32
CA PHE A 213 19.27 31.73 38.52
C PHE A 213 19.89 32.88 39.30
N GLU A 214 19.66 32.92 40.61
CA GLU A 214 20.37 33.86 41.48
C GLU A 214 21.83 33.40 41.71
N PRO A 215 22.79 34.30 41.97
CA PRO A 215 24.19 33.93 42.18
C PRO A 215 24.41 32.93 43.32
N SER A 216 23.51 32.89 44.32
CA SER A 216 23.54 31.93 45.42
C SER A 216 23.08 30.51 45.04
N GLU A 217 22.39 30.35 43.91
CA GLU A 217 21.87 29.07 43.42
C GLU A 217 22.84 28.38 42.46
N VAL A 218 23.95 29.05 42.12
CA VAL A 218 24.98 28.54 41.20
C VAL A 218 25.96 27.65 41.99
N PRO A 219 26.02 26.33 41.71
CA PRO A 219 26.97 25.45 42.38
C PRO A 219 28.42 25.85 42.08
N PRO A 220 29.37 25.59 43.00
CA PRO A 220 30.78 25.90 42.76
C PRO A 220 31.30 25.14 41.54
N GLY A 221 32.08 25.82 40.69
CA GLY A 221 32.60 25.26 39.43
C GLY A 221 31.65 25.37 38.23
N MET A 222 30.47 25.97 38.39
CA MET A 222 29.54 26.24 37.29
C MET A 222 29.47 27.75 36.99
N ARG A 223 29.12 28.11 35.75
CA ARG A 223 28.76 29.48 35.35
C ARG A 223 27.41 29.50 34.67
N VAL A 224 26.73 30.63 34.80
CA VAL A 224 25.43 30.88 34.16
C VAL A 224 25.65 31.40 32.74
N VAL A 225 24.94 30.82 31.78
CA VAL A 225 24.82 31.33 30.41
C VAL A 225 23.36 31.73 30.19
N SER A 226 23.10 33.03 30.08
CA SER A 226 21.75 33.56 29.87
C SER A 226 21.34 33.45 28.41
N THR A 227 20.24 32.75 28.16
CA THR A 227 19.62 32.64 26.83
C THR A 227 18.22 33.27 26.84
N PRO A 228 17.62 33.53 25.67
CA PRO A 228 16.23 33.99 25.57
C PRO A 228 15.23 33.01 26.19
N PHE A 229 15.59 31.73 26.27
CA PHE A 229 14.78 30.66 26.84
C PHE A 229 15.11 30.37 28.32
N GLY A 230 15.91 31.22 28.94
CA GLY A 230 16.30 31.10 30.34
C GLY A 230 17.79 30.82 30.50
N ASP A 231 18.19 30.65 31.75
CA ASP A 231 19.58 30.49 32.13
C ASP A 231 19.99 29.01 32.11
N ARG A 232 21.24 28.73 31.72
CA ARG A 232 21.83 27.38 31.75
C ARG A 232 23.11 27.39 32.56
N LEU A 233 23.29 26.37 33.40
CA LEU A 233 24.54 26.14 34.12
C LEU A 233 25.49 25.34 33.25
N VAL A 234 26.70 25.86 33.04
CA VAL A 234 27.76 25.23 32.25
C VAL A 234 29.00 25.11 33.15
N PRO A 235 29.76 24.00 33.14
CA PRO A 235 31.02 23.93 33.86
C PRO A 235 31.97 25.05 33.42
N GLN A 236 32.71 25.59 34.39
CA GLN A 236 33.79 26.57 34.15
C GLN A 236 35.07 25.89 33.67
#